data_AF-A0A7S3P4D5-F1
#
_entry.id   AF-A0A7S3P4D5-F1
#
_cell.length_a   1.000
_cell.length_b   1.000
_cell.length_c   1.000
_cell.angle_alpha   90.00
_cell.angle_beta   90.00
_cell.angle_gamma   90.00
#
_symmetry.space_group_name_H-M   'P 1'
#
loop_
_entity.id
_entity.type
_entity.pdbx_description
1 polymer ?
#
loop_
_entity_poly.entity_id
_entity_poly.type
_entity_poly.pdbx_seq_one_letter_code
_entity_poly.pdbx_strand_id
1 'polypeptide(L)'
;MPASNKAEPSPEDFAKQFHAENLTSSVYGPNNPPKDWADASLLIPHETIRREMDSMQKSVRKLVSRVDDKSYQGWQAIYFCEWYVDIFEPFVRMHHDIEEEIFFPWLAEKATLPTKKYGKSHEELLDMLKNIGVVCVAIINKKGKNCENYIRDLAMQADKLVPELRVFSRQSICKKRRKRFLRWRENTTRKLTKKW
;
A
#
# COMPACT_ATOMS: atom_id res chain seq x y z
N MET A 1 25.78 -2.70 -27.84
CA MET A 1 26.60 -2.48 -26.63
C MET A 1 26.48 -3.70 -25.74
N PRO A 2 27.57 -4.34 -25.31
CA PRO A 2 27.48 -5.47 -24.38
C PRO A 2 26.89 -4.98 -23.05
N ALA A 3 25.90 -5.71 -22.52
CA ALA A 3 25.35 -5.44 -21.21
C ALA A 3 26.49 -5.56 -20.18
N SER A 4 26.82 -4.44 -19.53
CA SER A 4 27.79 -4.43 -18.45
C SER A 4 27.28 -5.37 -17.35
N ASN A 5 28.03 -6.45 -17.07
CA ASN A 5 27.81 -7.36 -15.94
C ASN A 5 28.01 -6.62 -14.60
N LYS A 6 27.05 -5.78 -14.21
CA LYS A 6 26.98 -5.28 -12.83
C LYS A 6 26.55 -6.46 -11.95
N ALA A 7 27.35 -6.76 -10.95
CA ALA A 7 26.98 -7.72 -9.91
C ALA A 7 25.63 -7.33 -9.31
N GLU A 8 24.78 -8.31 -9.03
CA GLU A 8 23.52 -8.06 -8.32
C GLU A 8 23.83 -7.41 -6.96
N PRO A 9 23.03 -6.42 -6.51
CA PRO A 9 23.25 -5.80 -5.22
C PRO A 9 23.15 -6.83 -4.09
N SER A 10 24.02 -6.72 -3.09
CA SER A 10 23.95 -7.60 -1.93
C SER A 10 22.66 -7.34 -1.12
N PRO A 11 22.18 -8.30 -0.32
CA PRO A 11 21.05 -8.06 0.59
C PRO A 11 21.28 -6.89 1.56
N GLU A 12 22.53 -6.59 1.89
CA GLU A 12 22.94 -5.45 2.73
C GLU A 12 22.78 -4.12 1.99
N ASP A 13 23.03 -4.09 0.68
CA ASP A 13 22.78 -2.92 -0.17
C ASP A 13 21.28 -2.63 -0.30
N PHE A 14 20.46 -3.68 -0.46
CA PHE A 14 19.00 -3.56 -0.42
C PHE A 14 18.54 -2.99 0.93
N ALA A 15 19.01 -3.53 2.06
CA ALA A 15 18.61 -3.05 3.38
C ALA A 15 18.88 -1.55 3.59
N LYS A 16 20.04 -1.07 3.15
CA LYS A 16 20.40 0.36 3.22
C LYS A 16 19.54 1.22 2.29
N GLN A 17 19.25 0.72 1.09
CA GLN A 17 18.43 1.44 0.11
C GLN A 17 17.01 1.72 0.62
N PHE A 18 16.44 0.80 1.41
CA PHE A 18 15.05 0.92 1.89
C PHE A 18 14.88 1.72 3.18
N HIS A 19 15.95 2.19 3.81
CA HIS A 19 15.87 2.85 5.12
C HIS A 19 14.96 2.05 6.07
N ALA A 20 15.34 0.79 6.33
CA ALA A 20 14.47 -0.20 6.97
C ALA A 20 13.88 0.25 8.33
N GLU A 21 14.53 1.19 9.01
CA GLU A 21 14.07 1.86 10.23
C GLU A 21 12.81 2.71 10.04
N ASN A 22 12.52 3.16 8.82
CA ASN A 22 11.39 4.02 8.49
C ASN A 22 10.23 3.26 7.84
N LEU A 23 10.30 1.92 7.74
CA LEU A 23 9.22 1.12 7.18
C LEU A 23 8.05 1.02 8.16
N THR A 24 6.84 1.28 7.66
CA THR A 24 5.57 1.06 8.37
C THR A 24 5.13 -0.41 8.33
N SER A 25 5.76 -1.21 7.47
CA SER A 25 5.60 -2.66 7.44
C SER A 25 5.87 -3.32 8.81
N SER A 26 4.97 -4.21 9.23
CA SER A 26 5.22 -5.05 10.41
C SER A 26 6.00 -6.33 10.08
N VAL A 27 6.35 -6.54 8.80
CA VAL A 27 7.08 -7.73 8.33
C VAL A 27 8.54 -7.40 8.06
N TYR A 28 8.81 -6.24 7.46
CA TYR A 28 10.15 -5.78 7.15
C TYR A 28 10.59 -4.67 8.09
N GLY A 29 11.87 -4.66 8.45
CA GLY A 29 12.47 -3.68 9.35
C GLY A 29 13.96 -3.97 9.52
N PRO A 30 14.67 -3.30 10.44
CA PRO A 30 16.13 -3.43 10.57
C PRO A 30 16.60 -4.87 10.77
N ASN A 31 15.83 -5.66 11.54
CA ASN A 31 16.14 -7.07 11.84
C ASN A 31 15.65 -8.07 10.78
N ASN A 32 14.86 -7.62 9.80
CA ASN A 32 14.39 -8.45 8.68
C ASN A 32 14.17 -7.58 7.44
N PRO A 33 15.26 -7.06 6.82
CA PRO A 33 15.13 -6.20 5.66
C PRO A 33 14.64 -6.99 4.42
N PRO A 34 14.10 -6.30 3.41
CA PRO A 34 13.85 -6.88 2.09
C PRO A 34 15.14 -7.47 1.54
N LYS A 35 15.10 -8.69 1.01
CA LYS A 35 16.32 -9.39 0.58
C LYS A 35 16.50 -9.46 -0.92
N ASP A 36 15.42 -9.33 -1.68
CA ASP A 36 15.44 -9.43 -3.12
C ASP A 36 14.33 -8.58 -3.76
N TRP A 37 14.30 -8.58 -5.09
CA TRP A 37 13.31 -7.85 -5.88
C TRP A 37 11.88 -8.34 -5.59
N ALA A 38 11.69 -9.60 -5.18
CA ALA A 38 10.37 -10.14 -4.88
C ALA A 38 9.82 -9.54 -3.58
N ASP A 39 10.68 -9.41 -2.55
CA ASP A 39 10.35 -8.66 -1.35
C ASP A 39 10.06 -7.17 -1.67
N ALA A 40 10.89 -6.54 -2.51
CA ALA A 40 10.77 -5.12 -2.83
C ALA A 40 9.53 -4.78 -3.70
N SER A 41 9.22 -5.61 -4.70
CA SER A 41 8.12 -5.36 -5.66
C SER A 41 6.75 -5.31 -4.99
N LEU A 42 6.53 -6.12 -3.96
CA LEU A 42 5.33 -6.03 -3.13
C LEU A 42 5.47 -5.00 -2.02
N LEU A 43 6.65 -4.86 -1.41
CA LEU A 43 6.80 -3.95 -0.28
C LEU A 43 6.65 -2.49 -0.67
N ILE A 44 7.32 -2.03 -1.73
CA ILE A 44 7.41 -0.61 -2.07
C ILE A 44 6.02 0.01 -2.29
N PRO A 45 5.15 -0.55 -3.16
CA PRO A 45 3.83 0.06 -3.40
C PRO A 45 2.99 0.09 -2.12
N HIS A 46 2.96 -1.02 -1.37
CA HIS A 46 2.22 -1.11 -0.12
C HIS A 46 2.76 -0.17 0.97
N GLU A 47 4.06 0.06 1.01
CA GLU A 47 4.68 1.01 1.95
C GLU A 47 4.27 2.45 1.64
N THR A 48 4.26 2.82 0.35
CA THR A 48 3.73 4.12 -0.09
C THR A 48 2.27 4.27 0.31
N ILE A 49 1.42 3.28 -0.01
CA ILE A 49 -0.01 3.31 0.35
C ILE A 49 -0.20 3.48 1.88
N ARG A 50 0.57 2.74 2.71
CA ARG A 50 0.50 2.87 4.17
C ARG A 50 0.89 4.26 4.67
N ARG A 51 1.96 4.84 4.12
CA ARG A 51 2.41 6.19 4.52
C ARG A 51 1.39 7.26 4.15
N GLU A 52 0.85 7.19 2.94
CA GLU A 52 -0.18 8.13 2.49
C GLU A 52 -1.47 7.99 3.29
N MET A 53 -1.86 6.77 3.67
CA MET A 53 -2.98 6.56 4.60
C MET A 53 -2.77 7.16 5.98
N ASP A 54 -1.56 7.02 6.54
CA ASP A 54 -1.23 7.62 7.85
C ASP A 54 -1.25 9.15 7.75
N SER A 55 -0.75 9.70 6.63
CA SER A 55 -0.80 11.12 6.31
C SER A 55 -2.25 11.60 6.19
N MET A 56 -3.09 10.84 5.49
CA MET A 56 -4.52 11.11 5.33
C MET A 56 -5.23 11.17 6.68
N GLN A 57 -5.09 10.13 7.51
CA GLN A 57 -5.73 10.06 8.82
C GLN A 57 -5.32 11.23 9.72
N LYS A 58 -4.02 11.56 9.76
CA LYS A 58 -3.51 12.72 10.52
C LYS A 58 -4.08 14.04 10.00
N SER A 59 -4.13 14.20 8.68
CA SER A 59 -4.63 15.41 8.01
C SER A 59 -6.11 15.63 8.33
N VAL A 60 -6.93 14.59 8.22
CA VAL A 60 -8.37 14.70 8.50
C VAL A 60 -8.64 14.96 9.97
N ARG A 61 -7.92 14.29 10.90
CA ARG A 61 -8.02 14.61 12.33
C ARG A 61 -7.62 16.05 12.63
N LYS A 62 -6.62 16.57 11.92
CA LYS A 62 -6.23 17.99 12.04
C LYS A 62 -7.32 18.92 11.52
N LEU A 63 -8.00 18.58 10.42
CA LEU A 63 -9.16 19.32 9.94
C LEU A 63 -10.28 19.33 10.99
N VAL A 64 -10.61 18.19 11.61
CA VAL A 64 -11.60 18.12 12.70
C VAL A 64 -11.22 19.06 13.84
N SER A 65 -9.98 19.02 14.33
CA SER A 65 -9.54 19.91 15.41
C SER A 65 -9.71 21.40 15.07
N ARG A 66 -9.49 21.76 13.79
CA ARG A 66 -9.65 23.13 13.31
C ARG A 66 -11.11 23.55 13.18
N VAL A 67 -12.01 22.59 12.94
CA VAL A 67 -13.44 22.86 12.98
C VAL A 67 -13.88 23.10 14.43
N ASP A 68 -13.40 22.29 15.37
CA ASP A 68 -13.76 22.42 16.80
C ASP A 68 -13.28 23.74 17.41
N ASP A 69 -12.07 24.19 17.07
CA ASP A 69 -11.49 25.45 17.57
C ASP A 69 -11.88 26.69 16.74
N LYS A 70 -12.73 26.52 15.71
CA LYS A 70 -13.18 27.57 14.77
C LYS A 70 -12.05 28.23 13.95
N SER A 71 -10.88 27.60 13.82
CA SER A 71 -9.78 28.05 12.95
C SER A 71 -9.80 27.44 11.54
N TYR A 72 -10.82 26.63 11.24
CA TYR A 72 -11.01 25.98 9.95
C TYR A 72 -11.11 26.98 8.79
N GLN A 73 -10.40 26.67 7.71
CA GLN A 73 -10.48 27.41 6.45
C GLN A 73 -10.85 26.46 5.32
N GLY A 74 -11.87 26.82 4.54
CA GLY A 74 -12.46 25.97 3.50
C GLY A 74 -11.47 25.37 2.50
N TRP A 75 -10.44 26.15 2.12
CA TRP A 75 -9.42 25.71 1.18
C TRP A 75 -8.61 24.50 1.67
N GLN A 76 -8.48 24.30 2.99
CA GLN A 76 -7.72 23.20 3.56
C GLN A 76 -8.40 21.86 3.30
N ALA A 77 -9.73 21.82 3.45
CA ALA A 77 -10.50 20.64 3.12
C ALA A 77 -10.55 20.43 1.60
N ILE A 78 -10.63 21.50 0.80
CA ILE A 78 -10.60 21.40 -0.68
C ILE A 78 -9.30 20.72 -1.14
N TYR A 79 -8.12 21.22 -0.76
CA TYR A 79 -6.86 20.63 -1.21
C TYR A 79 -6.68 19.18 -0.76
N PHE A 80 -7.10 18.85 0.46
CA PHE A 80 -7.11 17.47 0.90
C PHE A 80 -8.01 16.60 -0.01
N CYS A 81 -9.21 17.08 -0.33
CA CYS A 81 -10.18 16.34 -1.13
C CYS A 81 -9.72 16.20 -2.59
N GLU A 82 -9.11 17.22 -3.18
CA GLU A 82 -8.53 17.17 -4.52
C GLU A 82 -7.38 16.15 -4.57
N TRP A 83 -6.44 16.20 -3.62
CA TRP A 83 -5.39 15.18 -3.51
C TRP A 83 -5.98 13.77 -3.39
N TYR A 84 -7.04 13.60 -2.59
CA TYR A 84 -7.67 12.30 -2.40
C TYR A 84 -8.30 11.77 -3.70
N VAL A 85 -9.10 12.59 -4.38
CA VAL A 85 -9.88 12.21 -5.57
C VAL A 85 -9.00 12.08 -6.81
N ASP A 86 -8.05 13.00 -6.99
CA ASP A 86 -7.28 13.08 -8.22
C ASP A 86 -6.03 12.19 -8.19
N ILE A 87 -5.50 11.91 -7.00
CA ILE A 87 -4.22 11.21 -6.83
C ILE A 87 -4.38 9.91 -6.04
N PHE A 88 -4.81 9.98 -4.79
CA PHE A 88 -4.70 8.84 -3.87
C PHE A 88 -5.65 7.68 -4.22
N GLU A 89 -6.94 7.95 -4.41
CA GLU A 89 -7.92 6.90 -4.74
C GLU A 89 -7.63 6.23 -6.10
N PRO A 90 -7.34 6.98 -7.19
CA PRO A 90 -6.95 6.38 -8.45
C PRO A 90 -5.67 5.55 -8.36
N PHE A 91 -4.68 6.01 -7.59
CA PHE A 91 -3.43 5.27 -7.38
C PHE A 91 -3.67 3.92 -6.70
N VAL A 92 -4.48 3.88 -5.64
CA VAL A 92 -4.78 2.62 -4.93
C VAL A 92 -5.59 1.66 -5.81
N ARG A 93 -6.53 2.19 -6.60
CA ARG A 93 -7.31 1.39 -7.57
C ARG A 93 -6.42 0.79 -8.65
N MET A 94 -5.56 1.60 -9.25
CA MET A 94 -4.60 1.12 -10.24
C MET A 94 -3.64 0.07 -9.67
N HIS A 95 -3.15 0.27 -8.43
CA HIS A 95 -2.33 -0.74 -7.73
C HIS A 95 -3.07 -2.07 -7.59
N HIS A 96 -4.33 -2.02 -7.15
CA HIS A 96 -5.19 -3.19 -7.05
C HIS A 96 -5.37 -3.90 -8.40
N ASP A 97 -5.69 -3.16 -9.46
CA ASP A 97 -5.96 -3.73 -10.78
C ASP A 97 -4.71 -4.42 -11.35
N ILE A 98 -3.53 -3.82 -11.17
CA ILE A 98 -2.25 -4.45 -11.52
C ILE A 98 -2.03 -5.75 -10.74
N GLU A 99 -2.37 -5.78 -9.45
CA GLU A 99 -2.22 -6.99 -8.64
C GLU A 99 -3.13 -8.12 -9.12
N GLU A 100 -4.41 -7.83 -9.37
CA GLU A 100 -5.40 -8.84 -9.78
C GLU A 100 -5.25 -9.29 -11.24
N GLU A 101 -4.92 -8.37 -12.16
CA GLU A 101 -4.88 -8.67 -13.60
C GLU A 101 -3.52 -9.18 -14.08
N ILE A 102 -2.43 -8.79 -13.41
CA ILE A 102 -1.07 -9.07 -13.88
C ILE A 102 -0.30 -9.89 -12.84
N PHE A 103 -0.16 -9.36 -11.63
CA PHE A 103 0.79 -9.89 -10.66
C PHE A 103 0.36 -11.25 -10.10
N PHE A 104 -0.87 -11.39 -9.63
CA PHE A 104 -1.37 -12.66 -9.08
C PHE A 104 -1.51 -13.75 -10.13
N PRO A 105 -2.01 -13.49 -11.36
CA PRO A 105 -1.99 -14.49 -12.43
C PRO A 105 -0.58 -14.98 -12.75
N TRP A 106 0.38 -14.07 -12.94
CA TRP A 106 1.78 -14.43 -13.18
C TRP A 106 2.38 -15.25 -12.02
N LEU A 107 2.08 -14.87 -10.77
CA LEU A 107 2.56 -15.58 -9.59
C LEU A 107 1.96 -16.98 -9.47
N ALA A 108 0.69 -17.17 -9.87
CA ALA A 108 0.01 -18.45 -9.86
C ALA A 108 0.66 -19.48 -10.80
N GLU A 109 1.29 -19.03 -11.90
CA GLU A 109 2.06 -19.91 -12.80
C GLU A 109 3.34 -20.45 -12.15
N LYS A 110 3.90 -19.71 -11.19
CA LYS A 110 5.21 -20.03 -10.58
C LYS A 110 5.08 -20.63 -9.19
N ALA A 111 3.97 -20.39 -8.49
CA ALA A 111 3.78 -20.82 -7.12
C ALA A 111 2.32 -21.12 -6.80
N THR A 112 2.09 -22.11 -5.93
CA THR A 112 0.75 -22.34 -5.36
C THR A 112 0.37 -21.17 -4.45
N LEU A 113 -0.62 -20.39 -4.87
CA LEU A 113 -1.21 -19.34 -4.05
C LEU A 113 -2.10 -19.97 -2.95
N PRO A 114 -2.13 -19.41 -1.73
CA PRO A 114 -3.08 -19.81 -0.71
C PRO A 114 -4.52 -19.70 -1.23
N THR A 115 -5.35 -20.69 -0.94
CA THR A 115 -6.77 -20.74 -1.33
C THR A 115 -7.66 -19.74 -0.60
N LYS A 116 -7.15 -19.09 0.46
CA LYS A 116 -7.85 -17.99 1.12
C LYS A 116 -7.88 -16.83 0.12
N LYS A 117 -9.03 -16.62 -0.51
CA LYS A 117 -9.24 -15.59 -1.54
C LYS A 117 -8.82 -14.23 -0.99
N TYR A 118 -7.81 -13.64 -1.62
CA TYR A 118 -7.39 -12.26 -1.37
C TYR A 118 -8.44 -11.26 -1.91
N GLY A 119 -9.18 -11.64 -2.96
CA GLY A 119 -10.08 -10.73 -3.68
C GLY A 119 -11.34 -10.26 -2.95
N LYS A 120 -11.96 -11.06 -2.05
CA LYS A 120 -13.18 -10.61 -1.36
C LYS A 120 -12.93 -9.44 -0.41
N SER A 121 -11.74 -9.35 0.19
CA SER A 121 -11.36 -8.21 1.04
C SER A 121 -10.89 -6.99 0.24
N HIS A 122 -10.53 -7.15 -1.03
CA HIS A 122 -10.13 -6.02 -1.88
C HIS A 122 -11.34 -5.19 -2.31
N GLU A 123 -12.43 -5.83 -2.73
CA GLU A 123 -13.64 -5.13 -3.15
C GLU A 123 -14.24 -4.28 -2.02
N GLU A 124 -14.34 -4.85 -0.80
CA GLU A 124 -14.81 -4.13 0.40
C GLU A 124 -13.96 -2.90 0.68
N LEU A 125 -12.64 -2.99 0.43
CA LEU A 125 -11.72 -1.90 0.62
C LEU A 125 -11.90 -0.80 -0.44
N LEU A 126 -12.06 -1.18 -1.70
CA LEU A 126 -12.33 -0.24 -2.79
C LEU A 126 -13.66 0.49 -2.59
N ASP A 127 -14.66 -0.18 -2.02
CA ASP A 127 -15.93 0.44 -1.64
C ASP A 127 -15.74 1.47 -0.53
N MET A 128 -14.92 1.18 0.48
CA MET A 128 -14.59 2.15 1.53
C MET A 128 -13.85 3.37 0.97
N LEU A 129 -12.89 3.17 0.06
CA LEU A 129 -12.20 4.26 -0.64
C LEU A 129 -13.19 5.11 -1.47
N LYS A 130 -14.08 4.45 -2.21
CA LYS A 130 -15.11 5.13 -3.00
C LYS A 130 -16.02 5.99 -2.12
N ASN A 131 -16.43 5.49 -0.95
CA ASN A 131 -17.28 6.23 -0.03
C ASN A 131 -16.60 7.52 0.49
N ILE A 132 -15.31 7.44 0.81
CA ILE A 132 -14.51 8.62 1.15
C ILE A 132 -14.47 9.60 -0.04
N GLY A 133 -14.28 9.08 -1.25
CA GLY A 133 -14.30 9.88 -2.49
C GLY A 133 -15.61 10.66 -2.68
N VAL A 134 -16.76 10.04 -2.39
CA VAL A 134 -18.07 10.71 -2.44
C VAL A 134 -18.14 11.89 -1.47
N VAL A 135 -17.63 11.73 -0.25
CA VAL A 135 -17.56 12.82 0.75
C VAL A 135 -16.63 13.93 0.26
N CYS A 136 -15.46 13.58 -0.29
CA CYS A 136 -14.51 14.54 -0.85
C CYS A 136 -15.12 15.39 -1.98
N VAL A 137 -15.82 14.75 -2.93
CA VAL A 137 -16.51 15.45 -4.02
C VAL A 137 -17.59 16.39 -3.49
N ALA A 138 -18.32 16.00 -2.44
CA ALA A 138 -19.31 16.88 -1.81
C ALA A 138 -18.67 18.13 -1.18
N ILE A 139 -17.51 17.99 -0.53
CA ILE A 139 -16.73 19.11 0.03
C ILE A 139 -16.24 20.05 -1.07
N ILE A 140 -15.68 19.50 -2.16
CA ILE A 140 -15.20 20.25 -3.32
C ILE A 140 -16.34 21.06 -3.94
N ASN A 141 -17.49 20.43 -4.19
CA ASN A 141 -18.67 21.10 -4.77
C ASN A 141 -19.21 22.23 -3.88
N LYS A 142 -19.08 22.10 -2.56
CA LYS A 142 -19.42 23.15 -1.60
C LYS A 142 -18.36 24.23 -1.44
N LYS A 143 -17.23 24.12 -2.15
CA LYS A 143 -16.06 25.00 -2.03
C LYS A 143 -15.58 25.12 -0.59
N GLY A 144 -15.66 24.01 0.17
CA GLY A 144 -15.28 23.94 1.58
C GLY A 144 -16.17 24.73 2.56
N LYS A 145 -17.31 25.28 2.11
CA LYS A 145 -18.23 26.06 2.95
C LYS A 145 -19.27 25.17 3.63
N ASN A 146 -19.50 25.39 4.94
CA ASN A 146 -20.47 24.64 5.75
C ASN A 146 -20.26 23.11 5.64
N CYS A 147 -19.01 22.68 5.77
CA CYS A 147 -18.56 21.30 5.56
C CYS A 147 -18.26 20.55 6.86
N GLU A 148 -18.65 21.07 8.02
CA GLU A 148 -18.26 20.57 9.35
C GLU A 148 -18.66 19.11 9.56
N ASN A 149 -19.87 18.75 9.12
CA ASN A 149 -20.37 17.38 9.21
C ASN A 149 -19.65 16.45 8.23
N TYR A 150 -19.35 16.92 7.00
CA TYR A 150 -18.60 16.14 6.02
C TYR A 150 -17.16 15.88 6.48
N ILE A 151 -16.52 16.84 7.14
CA ILE A 151 -15.16 16.67 7.69
C ILE A 151 -15.14 15.63 8.82
N ARG A 152 -16.18 15.58 9.65
CA ARG A 152 -16.32 14.55 10.70
C ARG A 152 -16.60 13.17 10.12
N ASP A 153 -17.46 13.10 9.11
CA ASP A 153 -17.72 11.85 8.38
C ASP A 153 -16.44 11.32 7.71
N LEU A 154 -15.69 12.20 7.07
CA LEU A 154 -14.38 11.90 6.50
C LEU A 154 -13.42 11.32 7.54
N ALA A 155 -13.39 11.89 8.76
CA ALA A 155 -12.53 11.42 9.85
C ALA A 155 -12.92 10.02 10.31
N MET A 156 -14.22 9.78 10.49
CA MET A 156 -14.76 8.49 10.88
C MET A 156 -14.46 7.41 9.82
N GLN A 157 -14.62 7.74 8.54
CA GLN A 157 -14.33 6.81 7.44
C GLN A 157 -12.83 6.52 7.33
N ALA A 158 -11.97 7.54 7.47
CA ALA A 158 -10.52 7.35 7.51
C ALA A 158 -10.09 6.47 8.70
N ASP A 159 -10.66 6.69 9.88
CA ASP A 159 -10.38 5.90 11.08
C ASP A 159 -10.84 4.44 10.95
N LYS A 160 -11.89 4.17 10.18
CA LYS A 160 -12.31 2.81 9.84
C LYS A 160 -11.42 2.16 8.77
N LEU A 161 -11.03 2.92 7.75
CA LEU A 161 -10.27 2.42 6.59
C LEU A 161 -8.85 1.97 6.97
N VAL A 162 -8.11 2.79 7.72
CA VAL A 162 -6.68 2.55 7.97
C VAL A 162 -6.41 1.21 8.68
N PRO A 163 -7.15 0.81 9.74
CA PRO A 163 -6.98 -0.49 10.36
C PRO A 163 -7.25 -1.67 9.40
N GLU A 164 -8.31 -1.59 8.60
CA GLU A 164 -8.68 -2.65 7.65
C GLU A 164 -7.59 -2.86 6.60
N LEU A 165 -7.10 -1.75 6.02
CA LEU A 165 -5.99 -1.79 5.05
C LEU A 165 -4.69 -2.32 5.66
N ARG A 166 -4.41 -1.99 6.93
CA ARG A 166 -3.26 -2.54 7.66
C ARG A 166 -3.39 -4.05 7.87
N VAL A 167 -4.57 -4.54 8.23
CA VAL A 167 -4.82 -5.99 8.36
C VAL A 167 -4.66 -6.67 7.01
N PHE A 168 -5.22 -6.08 5.95
CA PHE A 168 -5.13 -6.60 4.60
C PHE A 168 -3.67 -6.73 4.14
N SER A 169 -2.89 -5.66 4.27
CA SER A 169 -1.49 -5.62 3.86
C SER A 169 -0.54 -6.52 4.69
N ARG A 170 -1.02 -7.10 5.80
CA ARG A 170 -0.30 -8.15 6.56
C ARG A 170 -0.53 -9.55 5.99
N GLN A 171 -1.69 -9.81 5.39
CA GLN A 171 -2.07 -11.16 4.94
C GLN A 171 -1.38 -11.56 3.62
N SER A 172 -0.98 -10.59 2.80
CA SER A 172 -0.31 -10.83 1.51
C SER A 172 1.11 -11.42 1.68
N ILE A 173 1.79 -11.17 2.81
CA ILE A 173 3.16 -11.66 3.08
C ILE A 173 3.13 -12.81 4.10
N CYS A 174 2.59 -13.96 3.70
CA CYS A 174 2.61 -15.14 4.56
C CYS A 174 4.05 -15.69 4.70
N LYS A 175 4.58 -15.80 5.93
CA LYS A 175 5.90 -16.41 6.26
C LYS A 175 6.12 -17.80 5.62
N LYS A 176 5.05 -18.54 5.29
CA LYS A 176 5.10 -19.83 4.59
C LYS A 176 5.53 -19.68 3.11
N ARG A 177 5.21 -18.56 2.44
CA ARG A 177 5.60 -18.28 1.04
C ARG A 177 7.12 -18.18 0.89
N ARG A 178 7.79 -17.49 1.83
CA ARG A 178 9.25 -17.35 1.84
C ARG A 178 9.99 -18.69 1.89
N LYS A 179 9.60 -19.59 2.81
CA LYS A 179 10.23 -20.92 2.93
C LYS A 179 10.04 -21.80 1.69
N ARG A 180 8.97 -21.59 0.91
CA ARG A 180 8.68 -22.39 -0.29
C ARG A 180 9.40 -21.81 -1.52
N PHE A 181 9.43 -20.48 -1.65
CA PHE A 181 10.18 -19.78 -2.69
C PHE A 181 11.69 -20.03 -2.57
N LEU A 182 12.27 -19.91 -1.37
CA LEU A 182 13.68 -20.21 -1.14
C LEU A 182 14.03 -21.64 -1.53
N ARG A 183 13.17 -22.61 -1.18
CA ARG A 183 13.35 -24.02 -1.58
C ARG A 183 13.29 -24.23 -3.09
N TRP A 184 12.36 -23.54 -3.77
CA TRP A 184 12.27 -23.59 -5.23
C TRP A 184 13.52 -22.99 -5.88
N ARG A 185 14.00 -21.84 -5.39
CA ARG A 185 15.23 -21.19 -5.86
C ARG A 185 16.44 -22.12 -5.69
N GLU A 186 16.64 -22.67 -4.49
CA GLU A 186 17.71 -23.65 -4.20
C GLU A 186 17.66 -24.85 -5.15
N ASN A 187 16.48 -25.43 -5.37
CA ASN A 187 16.31 -26.57 -6.27
C ASN A 187 16.58 -26.21 -7.73
N THR A 188 16.20 -25.01 -8.18
CA THR A 188 16.41 -24.55 -9.55
C THR A 188 17.89 -24.27 -9.81
N THR A 189 18.57 -23.57 -8.90
CA THR A 189 20.02 -23.35 -8.96
C THR A 189 20.77 -24.67 -9.01
N ARG A 190 20.38 -25.65 -8.17
CA ARG A 190 21.02 -26.98 -8.13
C ARG A 190 20.83 -27.80 -9.42
N LYS A 191 19.72 -27.61 -10.13
CA LYS A 191 19.48 -28.25 -11.44
C LYS A 191 20.33 -27.62 -12.55
N LEU A 192 20.55 -26.31 -12.49
CA LEU A 192 21.35 -25.59 -13.48
C LEU A 192 22.85 -25.88 -13.31
N THR A 193 23.34 -26.07 -12.09
CA THR A 193 24.76 -26.38 -11.83
C THR A 193 25.15 -27.83 -12.09
N LYS A 194 24.20 -28.77 -12.16
CA LYS A 194 24.48 -30.19 -12.48
C LYS A 194 24.56 -30.51 -13.98
N LYS A 195 24.33 -29.52 -14.84
CA LYS A 195 24.34 -29.69 -16.31
C LYS A 195 25.67 -29.29 -16.96
N TRP A 196 26.69 -29.02 -16.15
CA TRP A 196 28.07 -28.71 -16.53
C TRP A 196 29.01 -29.60 -15.72
#